data_AF-F3API7-F1
#
_entry.id   AF-F3API7-F1
#
_cell.length_a   1.000
_cell.length_b   1.000
_cell.length_c   1.000
_cell.angle_alpha   90.00
_cell.angle_beta   90.00
_cell.angle_gamma   90.00
#
_symmetry.space_group_name_H-M   'P 1'
#
loop_
_entity.id
_entity.type
_entity.pdbx_description
1 polymer ?
#
loop_
_entity_poly.entity_id
_entity_poly.type
_entity_poly.pdbx_seq_one_letter_code
_entity_poly.pdbx_strand_id
1 'polypeptide(L)'
;MYLYAAIAALPILFTIIFMAVFNWPAKRALPFSWLIACLVTGFVWKMDFLEISARTISGFLSALETLFIIFGALLLMNVLKQSGAMAAIKDYSVCEYFAKNGYTVWRLDLSGYGKSGKYEDGWKVTTQHAAEDEIYALEKICELQGVEKLDLLGWSWGTMTTSEVASQRPDLLKKVVWLGPCFGGAFEATPVTELHGMWVDHTYAQDGGHGRPNGGAKEIMEIGDDWLIDTKAVKLLHLHGAGHAMYLEKDYYQTTREAILKFISE
;
A
#
# COMPACT_ATOMS: atom_id res chain seq x y z
N MET A 1 -28.92 3.59 24.70
CA MET A 1 -27.54 3.10 24.47
C MET A 1 -26.79 3.99 23.48
N TYR A 2 -27.33 4.24 22.27
CA TYR A 2 -26.66 5.03 21.23
C TYR A 2 -26.35 6.50 21.60
N LEU A 3 -27.21 7.15 22.40
CA LEU A 3 -27.01 8.54 22.82
C LEU A 3 -25.72 8.74 23.65
N TYR A 4 -25.46 7.87 24.63
CA TYR A 4 -24.26 7.96 25.46
C TYR A 4 -22.99 7.67 24.67
N ALA A 5 -23.05 6.76 23.69
CA ALA A 5 -21.93 6.48 22.79
C ALA A 5 -21.60 7.70 21.91
N ALA A 6 -22.62 8.36 21.35
CA ALA A 6 -22.44 9.57 20.56
C ALA A 6 -21.82 10.71 21.38
N ILE A 7 -22.28 10.90 22.62
CA ILE A 7 -21.72 11.90 23.53
C ILE A 7 -20.28 11.57 23.91
N ALA A 8 -19.96 10.30 24.20
CA ALA A 8 -18.61 9.86 24.54
C ALA A 8 -17.62 10.03 23.37
N ALA A 9 -18.11 10.01 22.12
CA ALA A 9 -17.29 10.22 20.93
C ALA A 9 -16.93 11.70 20.67
N LEU A 10 -17.61 12.67 21.32
CA LEU A 10 -17.43 14.10 21.05
C LEU A 10 -15.97 14.59 21.11
N PRO A 11 -15.14 14.22 22.12
CA PRO A 11 -13.75 14.66 22.16
C PRO A 11 -12.93 14.15 20.96
N ILE A 12 -13.18 12.92 20.53
CA ILE A 12 -12.47 12.29 19.40
C ILE A 12 -12.92 12.93 18.09
N LEU A 13 -14.24 13.07 17.89
CA LEU A 13 -14.80 13.71 16.70
C LEU A 13 -14.32 15.15 16.55
N PHE A 14 -14.27 15.91 17.66
CA PHE A 14 -13.70 17.25 17.67
C PHE A 14 -12.25 17.24 17.15
N THR A 15 -11.41 16.33 17.67
CA THR A 15 -10.01 16.25 17.25
C THR A 15 -9.89 15.94 15.76
N ILE A 16 -10.65 14.96 15.26
CA ILE A 16 -10.65 14.56 13.85
C ILE A 16 -11.07 15.73 12.96
N ILE A 17 -12.21 16.35 13.26
CA ILE A 17 -12.76 17.45 12.44
C ILE A 17 -11.78 18.63 12.43
N PHE A 18 -11.29 19.07 13.58
CA PHE A 18 -10.45 20.27 13.65
C PHE A 18 -9.05 20.05 13.08
N MET A 19 -8.48 18.86 13.23
CA MET A 19 -7.17 18.57 12.65
C MET A 19 -7.26 18.22 11.16
N ALA A 20 -8.23 17.41 10.73
CA ALA A 20 -8.31 16.95 9.34
C ALA A 20 -9.01 17.96 8.42
N VAL A 21 -10.08 18.61 8.87
CA VAL A 21 -10.87 19.54 8.04
C VAL A 21 -10.36 20.97 8.18
N PHE A 22 -10.16 21.43 9.42
CA PHE A 22 -9.75 22.81 9.69
C PHE A 22 -8.22 23.00 9.81
N ASN A 23 -7.45 21.93 9.62
CA ASN A 23 -5.98 21.93 9.66
C ASN A 23 -5.39 22.58 10.93
N TRP A 24 -6.06 22.42 12.08
CA TRP A 24 -5.55 22.93 13.34
C TRP A 24 -4.34 22.12 13.79
N PRO A 25 -3.29 22.77 14.32
CA PRO A 25 -2.17 22.05 14.89
C PRO A 25 -2.61 21.27 16.13
N ALA A 26 -2.05 20.07 16.32
CA ALA A 26 -2.34 19.19 17.46
C ALA A 26 -2.18 19.90 18.83
N LYS A 27 -1.20 20.82 18.92
CA LYS A 27 -0.96 21.66 20.11
C LYS A 27 -2.18 22.49 20.53
N ARG A 28 -3.09 22.80 19.59
CA ARG A 28 -4.36 23.49 19.85
C ARG A 28 -5.50 22.49 20.00
N ALA A 29 -5.68 21.58 19.04
CA ALA A 29 -6.84 20.69 19.01
C ALA A 29 -6.92 19.74 20.22
N LEU A 30 -5.78 19.17 20.67
CA LEU A 30 -5.77 18.16 21.72
C LEU A 30 -6.13 18.73 23.12
N PRO A 31 -5.60 19.89 23.57
CA PRO A 31 -6.05 20.50 24.82
C PRO A 31 -7.55 20.84 24.83
N PHE A 32 -8.09 21.32 23.71
CA PHE A 32 -9.53 21.58 23.61
C PHE A 32 -10.36 20.30 23.67
N SER A 33 -9.91 19.23 22.99
CA SER A 33 -10.54 17.92 23.09
C SER A 33 -10.56 17.39 24.52
N TRP A 34 -9.43 17.50 25.25
CA TRP A 34 -9.36 17.14 26.67
C TRP A 34 -10.33 17.95 27.52
N LEU A 35 -10.45 19.27 27.29
CA LEU A 35 -11.41 20.11 28.00
C LEU A 35 -12.86 19.66 27.73
N ILE A 36 -13.20 19.34 26.48
CA ILE A 36 -14.51 18.78 26.13
C ILE A 36 -14.74 17.47 26.88
N ALA A 37 -13.73 16.59 26.97
CA ALA A 37 -13.83 15.35 27.73
C ALA A 37 -14.13 15.61 29.21
N CYS A 38 -13.43 16.54 29.86
CA CYS A 38 -13.70 16.94 31.25
C CYS A 38 -15.11 17.51 31.46
N LEU A 39 -15.59 18.34 30.53
CA LEU A 39 -16.95 18.89 30.60
C LEU A 39 -18.00 17.80 30.43
N VAL A 40 -17.83 16.92 29.43
CA VAL A 40 -18.75 15.83 29.14
C VAL A 40 -18.83 14.86 30.33
N THR A 41 -17.70 14.45 30.90
CA THR A 41 -17.69 13.55 32.06
C THR A 41 -18.27 14.21 33.31
N GLY A 42 -17.97 15.48 33.56
CA GLY A 42 -18.51 16.22 34.69
C GLY A 42 -20.02 16.46 34.60
N PHE A 43 -20.54 16.84 33.43
CA PHE A 43 -21.97 17.21 33.31
C PHE A 43 -22.88 16.02 32.98
N VAL A 44 -22.43 15.07 32.16
CA VAL A 44 -23.28 13.95 31.69
C VAL A 44 -23.15 12.75 32.62
N TRP A 45 -21.92 12.39 33.01
CA TRP A 45 -21.65 11.28 33.93
C TRP A 45 -21.58 11.70 35.39
N LYS A 46 -21.65 13.01 35.69
CA LYS A 46 -21.63 13.55 37.06
C LYS A 46 -20.43 13.07 37.88
N MET A 47 -19.29 12.89 37.21
CA MET A 47 -18.04 12.49 37.86
C MET A 47 -17.55 13.59 38.80
N ASP A 48 -17.00 13.19 39.94
CA ASP A 48 -16.41 14.13 40.90
C ASP A 48 -15.09 14.71 40.36
N PHE A 49 -14.71 15.90 40.83
CA PHE A 49 -13.49 16.58 40.42
C PHE A 49 -12.23 15.73 40.69
N LEU A 50 -12.21 15.00 41.80
CA LEU A 50 -11.11 14.12 42.13
C LEU A 50 -10.99 12.96 41.13
N GLU A 51 -12.10 12.44 40.63
CA GLU A 51 -12.09 11.38 39.63
C GLU A 51 -11.64 11.90 38.25
N ILE A 52 -12.12 13.07 37.83
CA ILE A 52 -11.71 13.69 36.55
C ILE A 52 -10.21 13.99 36.54
N SER A 53 -9.67 14.50 37.65
CA SER A 53 -8.23 14.78 37.79
C SER A 53 -7.40 13.49 37.80
N ALA A 54 -7.84 12.45 38.52
CA ALA A 54 -7.18 11.14 38.50
C ALA A 54 -7.16 10.52 37.09
N ARG A 55 -8.27 10.59 36.35
CA ARG A 55 -8.35 10.11 34.95
C ARG A 55 -7.46 10.91 34.01
N THR A 56 -7.34 12.21 34.22
CA THR A 56 -6.43 13.06 33.45
C THR A 56 -4.97 12.65 33.66
N ILE A 57 -4.56 12.46 34.91
CA ILE A 57 -3.20 12.01 35.25
C ILE A 57 -2.93 10.62 34.65
N SER A 58 -3.89 9.70 34.79
CA SER A 58 -3.78 8.36 34.21
C SER A 58 -3.60 8.41 32.69
N GLY A 59 -4.39 9.21 31.98
CA GLY A 59 -4.26 9.36 30.53
C GLY A 59 -2.93 9.97 30.11
N PHE A 60 -2.41 10.94 30.88
CA PHE A 60 -1.09 11.52 30.66
C PHE A 60 0.03 10.49 30.82
N LEU A 61 -0.03 9.64 31.85
CA LEU A 61 0.96 8.57 32.06
C LEU A 61 0.91 7.53 30.94
N SER A 62 -0.27 7.13 30.47
CA SER A 62 -0.41 6.23 29.30
C SER A 62 0.16 6.83 28.01
N ALA A 63 0.09 8.15 27.84
CA ALA A 63 0.72 8.82 26.71
C ALA A 63 2.26 8.75 26.78
N LEU A 64 2.85 8.81 27.98
CA LEU A 64 4.30 8.60 28.15
C LEU A 64 4.75 7.18 27.78
N GLU A 65 3.97 6.16 28.12
CA GLU A 65 4.26 4.78 27.72
C GLU A 65 4.30 4.65 26.19
N THR A 66 3.29 5.22 25.51
CA THR A 66 3.25 5.26 24.04
C THR A 66 4.48 5.97 23.47
N LEU A 67 4.89 7.08 24.09
CA LEU A 67 6.08 7.84 23.70
C LEU A 67 7.36 6.99 23.82
N PHE A 68 7.54 6.28 24.94
CA PHE A 68 8.68 5.39 25.14
C PHE A 68 8.71 4.24 24.14
N ILE A 69 7.56 3.68 23.78
CA ILE A 69 7.45 2.63 22.75
C ILE A 69 7.91 3.18 21.40
N ILE A 70 7.39 4.34 20.98
CA ILE A 70 7.73 4.95 19.69
C ILE A 70 9.22 5.32 19.64
N PHE A 71 9.74 6.03 20.64
CA PHE A 71 11.16 6.39 20.65
C PHE A 71 12.07 5.18 20.81
N GLY A 72 11.68 4.18 21.59
CA GLY A 72 12.42 2.93 21.72
C GLY A 72 12.54 2.19 20.39
N ALA A 73 11.43 2.07 19.66
CA ALA A 73 11.43 1.48 18.32
C ALA A 73 12.26 2.29 17.32
N LEU A 74 12.14 3.63 17.34
CA LEU A 74 12.94 4.51 16.48
C LEU A 74 14.44 4.42 16.80
N LEU A 75 14.81 4.34 18.09
CA LEU A 75 16.18 4.17 18.53
C LEU A 75 16.73 2.82 18.05
N LEU A 76 16.00 1.73 18.28
CA LEU A 76 16.36 0.40 17.77
C LEU A 76 16.57 0.41 16.26
N MET A 77 15.64 0.99 15.51
CA MET A 77 15.76 1.12 14.05
C MET A 77 17.03 1.89 13.66
N ASN A 78 17.35 2.98 14.35
CA ASN A 78 18.56 3.77 14.06
C ASN A 78 19.84 3.03 14.44
N VAL A 79 19.84 2.28 15.54
CA VAL A 79 20.97 1.40 15.92
C VAL A 79 21.20 0.34 14.85
N LEU A 80 20.14 -0.33 14.37
CA LEU A 80 20.24 -1.32 13.30
C LEU A 80 20.77 -0.72 11.99
N LYS A 81 20.37 0.51 11.66
CA LYS A 81 20.86 1.24 10.48
C LYS A 81 22.34 1.56 10.60
N GLN A 82 22.78 2.11 11.74
CA GLN A 82 24.16 2.56 11.95
C GLN A 82 25.14 1.41 12.18
N SER A 83 24.70 0.31 12.80
CA SER A 83 25.52 -0.88 13.02
C SER A 83 25.75 -1.71 11.75
N GLY A 84 25.08 -1.37 10.64
CA GLY A 84 25.09 -2.18 9.42
C GLY A 84 24.29 -3.47 9.54
N ALA A 85 23.63 -3.76 10.67
CA ALA A 85 22.77 -4.93 10.85
C ALA A 85 21.61 -4.94 9.84
N MET A 86 21.14 -3.76 9.42
CA MET A 86 20.19 -3.66 8.32
C MET A 86 20.68 -4.31 7.03
N ALA A 87 22.00 -4.35 6.76
CA ALA A 87 22.56 -4.97 5.56
C ALA A 87 22.48 -6.50 5.57
N ALA A 88 22.51 -7.14 6.74
CA ALA A 88 22.20 -8.58 6.86
C ALA A 88 20.73 -8.88 6.52
N ILE A 89 19.86 -7.88 6.66
CA ILE A 89 18.43 -7.89 6.30
C ILE A 89 18.22 -7.32 4.87
N LYS A 90 19.25 -6.89 4.13
CA LYS A 90 19.08 -6.26 2.80
C LYS A 90 18.90 -7.23 1.64
N ASP A 91 19.01 -8.56 1.84
CA ASP A 91 18.74 -9.50 0.75
C ASP A 91 17.26 -9.48 0.28
N TYR A 92 16.38 -8.70 0.93
CA TYR A 92 14.95 -8.59 0.59
C TYR A 92 14.59 -7.46 -0.39
N SER A 93 15.55 -6.73 -0.99
CA SER A 93 15.23 -5.75 -2.04
C SER A 93 15.30 -6.36 -3.44
N VAL A 94 14.17 -6.46 -4.14
CA VAL A 94 14.16 -6.97 -5.52
C VAL A 94 14.82 -5.99 -6.48
N CYS A 95 14.73 -4.70 -6.21
CA CYS A 95 15.44 -3.71 -7.00
C CYS A 95 16.96 -3.89 -6.88
N GLU A 96 17.49 -4.10 -5.66
CA GLU A 96 18.92 -4.40 -5.50
C GLU A 96 19.29 -5.73 -6.17
N TYR A 97 18.42 -6.74 -6.10
CA TYR A 97 18.65 -8.03 -6.75
C TYR A 97 18.72 -7.89 -8.29
N PHE A 98 17.77 -7.21 -8.93
CA PHE A 98 17.81 -6.95 -10.37
C PHE A 98 19.00 -6.07 -10.77
N ALA A 99 19.34 -5.06 -9.97
CA ALA A 99 20.52 -4.24 -10.21
C ALA A 99 21.82 -5.05 -10.17
N LYS A 100 21.96 -5.98 -9.21
CA LYS A 100 23.10 -6.92 -9.14
C LYS A 100 23.15 -7.89 -10.34
N ASN A 101 22.01 -8.14 -10.98
CA ASN A 101 21.89 -8.97 -12.18
C ASN A 101 21.90 -8.15 -13.48
N GLY A 102 22.39 -6.90 -13.44
CA GLY A 102 22.67 -6.10 -14.64
C GLY A 102 21.52 -5.24 -15.16
N TYR A 103 20.41 -5.12 -14.41
CA TYR A 103 19.28 -4.27 -14.82
C TYR A 103 19.39 -2.86 -14.25
N THR A 104 19.01 -1.86 -15.04
CA THR A 104 18.72 -0.52 -14.53
C THR A 104 17.29 -0.49 -13.98
N VAL A 105 17.15 -0.39 -12.66
CA VAL A 105 15.83 -0.46 -12.01
C VAL A 105 15.34 0.92 -11.63
N TRP A 106 14.19 1.32 -12.18
CA TRP A 106 13.49 2.54 -11.81
C TRP A 106 12.37 2.22 -10.83
N ARG A 107 12.19 3.10 -9.83
CA ARG A 107 11.05 3.07 -8.91
C ARG A 107 10.34 4.40 -8.98
N LEU A 108 9.01 4.35 -9.06
CA LEU A 108 8.18 5.52 -9.29
C LEU A 108 7.49 5.93 -8.00
N ASP A 109 7.57 7.21 -7.67
CA ASP A 109 6.67 7.85 -6.74
C ASP A 109 5.50 8.39 -7.57
N LEU A 110 4.29 7.89 -7.35
CA LEU A 110 3.09 8.42 -8.00
C LEU A 110 2.72 9.78 -7.41
N SER A 111 1.89 10.54 -8.12
CA SER A 111 1.37 11.81 -7.61
C SER A 111 0.76 11.64 -6.22
N GLY A 112 0.98 12.61 -5.33
CA GLY A 112 0.62 12.56 -3.91
C GLY A 112 1.67 11.89 -3.01
N TYR A 113 2.67 11.20 -3.56
CA TYR A 113 3.74 10.53 -2.80
C TYR A 113 5.11 11.16 -3.05
N GLY A 114 6.00 10.99 -2.05
CA GLY A 114 7.41 11.34 -2.16
C GLY A 114 7.66 12.78 -2.62
N LYS A 115 8.38 12.91 -3.74
CA LYS A 115 8.68 14.21 -4.37
C LYS A 115 7.80 14.53 -5.58
N SER A 116 6.84 13.68 -5.89
CA SER A 116 5.94 13.87 -7.03
C SER A 116 4.92 14.97 -6.75
N GLY A 117 4.26 15.44 -7.82
CA GLY A 117 3.23 16.47 -7.72
C GLY A 117 2.15 16.09 -6.72
N LYS A 118 1.58 17.05 -5.99
CA LYS A 118 0.50 16.78 -5.03
C LYS A 118 -0.83 16.81 -5.75
N TYR A 119 -1.73 15.91 -5.36
CA TYR A 119 -3.14 16.09 -5.66
C TYR A 119 -3.71 17.25 -4.82
N GLU A 120 -4.15 18.31 -5.47
CA GLU A 120 -4.93 19.38 -4.79
C GLU A 120 -6.35 18.92 -4.46
N ASP A 121 -6.87 18.00 -5.27
CA ASP A 121 -8.17 17.36 -5.10
C ASP A 121 -7.99 15.88 -4.75
N GLY A 122 -8.36 15.50 -3.52
CA GLY A 122 -8.25 14.12 -3.04
C GLY A 122 -9.10 13.11 -3.82
N TRP A 123 -10.09 13.57 -4.61
CA TRP A 123 -10.88 12.71 -5.49
C TRP A 123 -10.15 12.29 -6.76
N LYS A 124 -8.99 12.88 -7.06
CA LYS A 124 -8.15 12.51 -8.20
C LYS A 124 -7.20 11.35 -7.93
N VAL A 125 -7.17 10.83 -6.70
CA VAL A 125 -6.41 9.63 -6.36
C VAL A 125 -7.15 8.39 -6.89
N THR A 126 -7.00 8.14 -8.20
CA THR A 126 -7.64 7.02 -8.90
C THR A 126 -6.61 6.17 -9.64
N THR A 127 -6.93 4.90 -9.91
CA THR A 127 -6.08 4.00 -10.71
C THR A 127 -5.79 4.59 -12.09
N GLN A 128 -6.77 5.27 -12.70
CA GLN A 128 -6.61 5.92 -14.00
C GLN A 128 -5.51 6.99 -13.99
N HIS A 129 -5.56 7.94 -13.04
CA HIS A 129 -4.53 8.98 -12.94
C HIS A 129 -3.17 8.39 -12.57
N ALA A 130 -3.13 7.34 -11.76
CA ALA A 130 -1.88 6.64 -11.47
C ALA A 130 -1.28 5.97 -12.72
N ALA A 131 -2.11 5.40 -13.60
CA ALA A 131 -1.65 4.87 -14.88
C ALA A 131 -1.13 5.96 -15.82
N GLU A 132 -1.75 7.16 -15.82
CA GLU A 132 -1.24 8.32 -16.57
C GLU A 132 0.13 8.77 -16.07
N ASP A 133 0.33 8.83 -14.74
CA ASP A 133 1.64 9.10 -14.13
C ASP A 133 2.68 8.06 -14.56
N GLU A 134 2.30 6.76 -14.57
CA GLU A 134 3.17 5.67 -14.98
C GLU A 134 3.52 5.74 -16.47
N ILE A 135 2.57 6.05 -17.36
CA ILE A 135 2.81 6.25 -18.80
C ILE A 135 3.82 7.37 -19.02
N TYR A 136 3.61 8.53 -18.38
CA TYR A 136 4.52 9.66 -18.50
C TYR A 136 5.93 9.29 -18.01
N ALA A 137 6.02 8.55 -16.90
CA ALA A 137 7.29 8.08 -16.39
C ALA A 137 7.98 7.09 -17.35
N LEU A 138 7.25 6.15 -17.94
CA LEU A 138 7.76 5.19 -18.91
C LEU A 138 8.31 5.88 -20.15
N GLU A 139 7.57 6.84 -20.72
CA GLU A 139 8.03 7.64 -21.86
C GLU A 139 9.34 8.36 -21.52
N LYS A 140 9.41 8.98 -20.34
CA LYS A 140 10.61 9.71 -19.95
C LYS A 140 11.79 8.79 -19.67
N ILE A 141 11.56 7.61 -19.13
CA ILE A 141 12.61 6.60 -18.91
C ILE A 141 13.10 6.05 -20.24
N CYS A 142 12.21 5.74 -21.20
CA CYS A 142 12.57 5.34 -22.56
C CYS A 142 13.49 6.38 -23.22
N GLU A 143 13.12 7.67 -23.14
CA GLU A 143 13.94 8.79 -23.64
C GLU A 143 15.31 8.84 -22.96
N LEU A 144 15.36 8.77 -21.63
CA LEU A 144 16.60 8.87 -20.85
C LEU A 144 17.54 7.68 -21.05
N GLN A 145 16.99 6.49 -21.28
CA GLN A 145 17.76 5.26 -21.48
C GLN A 145 18.06 4.98 -22.97
N GLY A 146 17.43 5.70 -23.89
CA GLY A 146 17.57 5.45 -25.33
C GLY A 146 16.99 4.11 -25.76
N VAL A 147 15.90 3.67 -25.12
CA VAL A 147 15.20 2.41 -25.43
C VAL A 147 13.77 2.69 -25.86
N GLU A 148 13.21 1.82 -26.69
CA GLU A 148 11.82 1.96 -27.16
C GLU A 148 10.81 1.35 -26.19
N LYS A 149 11.20 0.29 -25.48
CA LYS A 149 10.34 -0.51 -24.60
C LYS A 149 11.02 -0.84 -23.28
N LEU A 150 10.22 -0.99 -22.22
CA LEU A 150 10.66 -1.34 -20.88
C LEU A 150 9.93 -2.58 -20.35
N ASP A 151 10.59 -3.32 -19.45
CA ASP A 151 9.91 -4.32 -18.62
C ASP A 151 9.20 -3.59 -17.46
N LEU A 152 7.93 -3.92 -17.21
CA LEU A 152 7.10 -3.26 -16.19
C LEU A 152 6.65 -4.27 -15.12
N LEU A 153 6.74 -3.89 -13.85
CA LEU A 153 6.35 -4.74 -12.73
C LEU A 153 5.35 -4.01 -11.83
N GLY A 154 4.16 -4.58 -11.70
CA GLY A 154 3.12 -4.14 -10.77
C GLY A 154 2.98 -5.09 -9.58
N TRP A 155 2.81 -4.55 -8.38
CA TRP A 155 2.52 -5.33 -7.16
C TRP A 155 1.28 -4.80 -6.45
N SER A 156 0.38 -5.70 -6.03
CA SER A 156 -0.86 -5.33 -5.33
C SER A 156 -1.65 -4.32 -6.16
N TRP A 157 -2.00 -3.14 -5.63
CA TRP A 157 -2.65 -2.07 -6.40
C TRP A 157 -1.90 -1.67 -7.68
N GLY A 158 -0.56 -1.77 -7.67
CA GLY A 158 0.26 -1.55 -8.87
C GLY A 158 -0.05 -2.53 -10.00
N THR A 159 -0.70 -3.67 -9.74
CA THR A 159 -1.17 -4.55 -10.82
C THR A 159 -2.31 -3.93 -11.61
N MET A 160 -3.23 -3.21 -10.96
CA MET A 160 -4.32 -2.50 -11.63
C MET A 160 -3.81 -1.32 -12.45
N THR A 161 -2.89 -0.52 -11.89
CA THR A 161 -2.34 0.65 -12.61
C THR A 161 -1.53 0.20 -13.82
N THR A 162 -0.63 -0.77 -13.64
CA THR A 162 0.18 -1.28 -14.76
C THR A 162 -0.61 -2.07 -15.79
N SER A 163 -1.75 -2.68 -15.43
CA SER A 163 -2.67 -3.26 -16.42
C SER A 163 -3.35 -2.19 -17.27
N GLU A 164 -3.69 -1.06 -16.68
CA GLU A 164 -4.25 0.09 -17.40
C GLU A 164 -3.19 0.74 -18.31
N VAL A 165 -1.93 0.80 -17.86
CA VAL A 165 -0.81 1.17 -18.74
C VAL A 165 -0.70 0.18 -19.92
N ALA A 166 -0.79 -1.12 -19.66
CA ALA A 166 -0.69 -2.13 -20.71
C ALA A 166 -1.86 -2.11 -21.71
N SER A 167 -3.06 -1.69 -21.28
CA SER A 167 -4.21 -1.52 -22.18
C SER A 167 -4.07 -0.27 -23.04
N GLN A 168 -3.57 0.83 -22.49
CA GLN A 168 -3.47 2.12 -23.18
C GLN A 168 -2.20 2.26 -24.03
N ARG A 169 -1.05 1.78 -23.53
CA ARG A 169 0.30 1.97 -24.10
C ARG A 169 1.13 0.68 -24.16
N PRO A 170 0.61 -0.40 -24.79
CA PRO A 170 1.39 -1.64 -24.96
C PRO A 170 2.65 -1.43 -25.82
N ASP A 171 2.71 -0.37 -26.61
CA ASP A 171 3.87 0.02 -27.42
C ASP A 171 5.11 0.35 -26.58
N LEU A 172 4.95 0.77 -25.31
CA LEU A 172 6.05 1.08 -24.39
C LEU A 172 6.57 -0.15 -23.64
N LEU A 173 5.92 -1.30 -23.77
CA LEU A 173 6.13 -2.44 -22.87
C LEU A 173 6.73 -3.64 -23.61
N LYS A 174 7.80 -4.21 -23.03
CA LYS A 174 8.44 -5.44 -23.50
C LYS A 174 7.82 -6.66 -22.83
N LYS A 175 7.78 -6.66 -21.50
CA LYS A 175 7.17 -7.69 -20.65
C LYS A 175 6.52 -7.03 -19.44
N VAL A 176 5.44 -7.64 -18.96
CA VAL A 176 4.74 -7.17 -17.75
C VAL A 176 4.70 -8.27 -16.73
N VAL A 177 4.95 -7.92 -15.47
CA VAL A 177 4.92 -8.82 -14.33
C VAL A 177 3.92 -8.30 -13.31
N TRP A 178 2.93 -9.12 -12.97
CA TRP A 178 1.95 -8.81 -11.94
C TRP A 178 2.12 -9.72 -10.73
N LEU A 179 2.43 -9.13 -9.59
CA LEU A 179 2.63 -9.84 -8.32
C LEU A 179 1.44 -9.61 -7.40
N GLY A 180 0.83 -10.68 -6.90
CA GLY A 180 -0.36 -10.61 -6.03
C GLY A 180 -1.45 -9.71 -6.59
N PRO A 181 -1.95 -9.96 -7.81
CA PRO A 181 -2.87 -9.05 -8.46
C PRO A 181 -4.24 -9.00 -7.78
N CYS A 182 -4.86 -7.83 -7.90
CA CYS A 182 -6.22 -7.53 -7.44
C CYS A 182 -7.08 -7.01 -8.60
N PHE A 183 -7.11 -7.78 -9.69
CA PHE A 183 -7.98 -7.51 -10.83
C PHE A 183 -9.43 -7.78 -10.43
N GLY A 184 -10.22 -6.73 -10.24
CA GLY A 184 -11.61 -6.92 -9.92
C GLY A 184 -12.48 -5.73 -10.27
N GLY A 185 -13.51 -5.99 -11.09
CA GLY A 185 -14.72 -5.18 -11.30
C GLY A 185 -14.59 -3.73 -11.76
N ALA A 186 -13.40 -3.13 -11.74
CA ALA A 186 -13.23 -1.70 -11.87
C ALA A 186 -13.01 -1.22 -13.32
N PHE A 187 -12.67 -2.11 -14.25
CA PHE A 187 -12.36 -1.78 -15.65
C PHE A 187 -12.98 -2.77 -16.62
N GLU A 188 -13.18 -2.37 -17.89
CA GLU A 188 -13.56 -3.31 -18.95
C GLU A 188 -12.38 -4.25 -19.25
N ALA A 189 -12.66 -5.54 -19.37
CA ALA A 189 -11.65 -6.55 -19.70
C ALA A 189 -11.03 -6.24 -21.07
N THR A 190 -9.73 -5.95 -21.09
CA THR A 190 -9.00 -5.61 -22.32
C THR A 190 -8.09 -6.78 -22.71
N PRO A 191 -8.26 -7.41 -23.87
CA PRO A 191 -7.40 -8.49 -24.31
C PRO A 191 -5.99 -7.96 -24.58
N VAL A 192 -5.01 -8.38 -23.77
CA VAL A 192 -3.60 -8.12 -24.03
C VAL A 192 -3.04 -9.30 -24.83
N THR A 193 -2.99 -9.18 -26.17
CA THR A 193 -2.68 -10.32 -27.06
C THR A 193 -1.23 -10.40 -27.52
N GLU A 194 -0.48 -9.30 -27.49
CA GLU A 194 0.92 -9.24 -28.00
C GLU A 194 1.98 -9.13 -26.90
N LEU A 195 1.56 -9.05 -25.64
CA LEU A 195 2.46 -8.81 -24.52
C LEU A 195 2.74 -10.10 -23.76
N HIS A 196 4.00 -10.40 -23.49
CA HIS A 196 4.35 -11.48 -22.59
C HIS A 196 4.10 -11.02 -21.15
N GLY A 197 3.06 -11.58 -20.52
CA GLY A 197 2.74 -11.36 -19.12
C GLY A 197 3.21 -12.51 -18.23
N MET A 198 3.68 -12.21 -17.01
CA MET A 198 3.81 -13.18 -15.93
C MET A 198 2.93 -12.78 -14.75
N TRP A 199 2.04 -13.68 -14.34
CA TRP A 199 1.23 -13.55 -13.15
C TRP A 199 1.87 -14.38 -12.04
N VAL A 200 2.21 -13.77 -10.91
CA VAL A 200 2.60 -14.50 -9.69
C VAL A 200 1.50 -14.39 -8.64
N ASP A 201 0.79 -15.49 -8.43
CA ASP A 201 -0.29 -15.56 -7.43
C ASP A 201 0.23 -16.13 -6.11
N HIS A 202 -0.15 -15.48 -5.01
CA HIS A 202 0.17 -15.88 -3.66
C HIS A 202 -1.15 -16.23 -2.95
N THR A 203 -1.55 -17.51 -2.99
CA THR A 203 -2.77 -17.95 -2.29
C THR A 203 -2.47 -18.90 -1.13
N TYR A 204 -3.14 -18.64 -0.01
CA TYR A 204 -3.34 -19.62 1.05
C TYR A 204 -4.39 -20.63 0.56
N ALA A 205 -3.92 -21.77 0.07
CA ALA A 205 -4.71 -22.93 -0.35
C ALA A 205 -5.80 -22.66 -1.42
N GLN A 206 -5.43 -22.75 -2.71
CA GLN A 206 -6.38 -23.06 -3.78
C GLN A 206 -5.79 -24.10 -4.74
N ASP A 207 -6.63 -25.02 -5.16
CA ASP A 207 -6.36 -26.29 -5.84
C ASP A 207 -6.15 -26.17 -7.36
N GLY A 208 -5.78 -24.98 -7.86
CA GLY A 208 -5.55 -24.72 -9.29
C GLY A 208 -6.77 -24.92 -10.20
N GLY A 209 -7.92 -25.33 -9.66
CA GLY A 209 -9.16 -25.60 -10.40
C GLY A 209 -10.30 -24.64 -10.07
N HIS A 210 -10.25 -23.96 -8.91
CA HIS A 210 -11.26 -23.01 -8.48
C HIS A 210 -10.64 -21.62 -8.37
N GLY A 211 -10.48 -20.95 -9.51
CA GLY A 211 -9.80 -19.67 -9.61
C GLY A 211 -10.51 -18.55 -8.84
N ARG A 212 -9.95 -18.15 -7.69
CA ARG A 212 -10.02 -16.77 -7.19
C ARG A 212 -8.73 -16.41 -6.42
N PRO A 213 -7.78 -15.69 -7.05
CA PRO A 213 -6.74 -14.96 -6.36
C PRO A 213 -7.41 -14.02 -5.35
N ASN A 214 -7.13 -14.18 -4.06
CA ASN A 214 -7.77 -13.49 -2.92
C ASN A 214 -9.25 -13.83 -2.65
N GLY A 215 -9.50 -15.06 -2.18
CA GLY A 215 -10.77 -15.47 -1.58
C GLY A 215 -11.11 -14.80 -0.24
N GLY A 216 -11.33 -13.48 -0.22
CA GLY A 216 -11.76 -12.74 0.97
C GLY A 216 -12.78 -11.65 0.66
N ALA A 217 -14.06 -11.93 0.94
CA ALA A 217 -15.18 -10.99 1.01
C ALA A 217 -15.55 -10.22 -0.27
N LYS A 218 -16.43 -10.86 -1.05
CA LYS A 218 -17.22 -10.30 -2.18
C LYS A 218 -17.83 -8.91 -1.89
N GLU A 219 -18.15 -8.65 -0.64
CA GLU A 219 -18.87 -7.45 -0.19
C GLU A 219 -17.94 -6.29 0.19
N ILE A 220 -16.63 -6.52 0.36
CA ILE A 220 -15.68 -5.51 0.84
C ILE A 220 -14.93 -4.81 -0.31
N MET A 221 -14.74 -5.50 -1.44
CA MET A 221 -13.81 -5.04 -2.48
C MET A 221 -14.49 -4.57 -3.78
N GLU A 222 -15.81 -4.68 -3.92
CA GLU A 222 -16.56 -4.35 -5.17
C GLU A 222 -15.96 -5.01 -6.44
N ILE A 223 -15.41 -6.21 -6.30
CA ILE A 223 -14.77 -6.96 -7.38
C ILE A 223 -15.81 -7.77 -8.16
N GLY A 224 -15.99 -7.45 -9.45
CA GLY A 224 -16.87 -8.15 -10.40
C GLY A 224 -16.38 -9.55 -10.78
N ASP A 225 -17.21 -10.31 -11.52
CA ASP A 225 -17.01 -11.73 -11.80
C ASP A 225 -16.07 -12.04 -13.00
N ASP A 226 -15.60 -11.01 -13.73
CA ASP A 226 -14.83 -11.17 -14.98
C ASP A 226 -13.33 -10.89 -14.82
N TRP A 227 -12.50 -11.65 -15.56
CA TRP A 227 -11.05 -11.47 -15.63
C TRP A 227 -10.70 -10.31 -16.57
N LEU A 228 -9.86 -9.38 -16.12
CA LEU A 228 -9.45 -8.22 -16.93
C LEU A 228 -8.50 -8.56 -18.10
N ILE A 229 -7.95 -9.78 -18.12
CA ILE A 229 -6.93 -10.24 -19.06
C ILE A 229 -7.25 -11.65 -19.58
N ASP A 230 -6.84 -11.96 -20.81
CA ASP A 230 -6.87 -13.34 -21.32
C ASP A 230 -5.77 -14.16 -20.63
N THR A 231 -6.18 -15.00 -19.68
CA THR A 231 -5.26 -15.84 -18.89
C THR A 231 -4.52 -16.87 -19.74
N LYS A 232 -4.97 -17.17 -20.97
CA LYS A 232 -4.26 -18.07 -21.89
C LYS A 232 -3.06 -17.40 -22.57
N ALA A 233 -3.02 -16.06 -22.60
CA ALA A 233 -1.91 -15.29 -23.15
C ALA A 233 -0.82 -15.00 -22.10
N VAL A 234 -1.02 -15.40 -20.84
CA VAL A 234 -0.16 -15.02 -19.70
C VAL A 234 0.43 -16.27 -19.04
N LYS A 235 1.72 -16.22 -18.71
CA LYS A 235 2.37 -17.27 -17.92
C LYS A 235 1.97 -17.12 -16.45
N LEU A 236 1.12 -18.02 -15.96
CA LEU A 236 0.75 -18.06 -14.55
C LEU A 236 1.75 -18.90 -13.75
N LEU A 237 2.36 -18.29 -12.74
CA LEU A 237 3.17 -18.94 -11.71
C LEU A 237 2.40 -18.90 -10.38
N HIS A 238 2.05 -20.07 -9.86
CA HIS A 238 1.37 -20.19 -8.58
C HIS A 238 2.35 -20.59 -7.48
N LEU A 239 2.44 -19.81 -6.40
CA LEU A 239 3.25 -20.12 -5.23
C LEU A 239 2.35 -20.57 -4.08
N HIS A 240 2.22 -21.88 -3.91
CA HIS A 240 1.41 -22.48 -2.85
C HIS A 240 1.94 -22.11 -1.46
N GLY A 241 1.04 -21.61 -0.59
CA GLY A 241 1.37 -21.28 0.80
C GLY A 241 1.88 -19.84 1.00
N ALA A 242 2.12 -19.11 -0.09
CA ALA A 242 2.35 -17.67 -0.03
C ALA A 242 1.01 -16.90 0.08
N GLY A 243 0.99 -15.77 0.76
CA GLY A 243 -0.15 -14.83 0.83
C GLY A 243 0.15 -13.47 0.19
N HIS A 244 -0.86 -12.61 0.07
CA HIS A 244 -0.81 -11.33 -0.70
C HIS A 244 0.40 -10.43 -0.41
N ALA A 245 0.78 -10.29 0.87
CA ALA A 245 1.93 -9.49 1.32
C ALA A 245 3.19 -10.34 1.64
N MET A 246 3.14 -11.66 1.39
CA MET A 246 4.18 -12.63 1.78
C MET A 246 5.37 -12.66 0.83
N TYR A 247 5.42 -11.72 -0.13
CA TYR A 247 6.65 -11.35 -0.82
C TYR A 247 7.81 -11.04 0.15
N LEU A 248 7.54 -10.82 1.44
CA LEU A 248 8.57 -10.55 2.45
C LEU A 248 9.05 -11.80 3.20
N GLU A 249 8.53 -12.99 2.90
CA GLU A 249 9.01 -14.24 3.52
C GLU A 249 10.16 -14.87 2.72
N LYS A 250 11.21 -15.27 3.42
CA LYS A 250 12.52 -15.59 2.85
C LYS A 250 12.49 -16.62 1.72
N ASP A 251 11.67 -17.67 1.86
CA ASP A 251 11.68 -18.79 0.91
C ASP A 251 10.93 -18.44 -0.38
N TYR A 252 9.74 -17.83 -0.27
CA TYR A 252 8.94 -17.44 -1.44
C TYR A 252 9.54 -16.24 -2.19
N TYR A 253 10.14 -15.31 -1.45
CA TYR A 253 10.78 -14.13 -2.02
C TYR A 253 11.91 -14.49 -2.98
N GLN A 254 12.76 -15.47 -2.64
CA GLN A 254 13.87 -15.92 -3.49
C GLN A 254 13.36 -16.58 -4.77
N THR A 255 12.41 -17.52 -4.66
CA THR A 255 11.82 -18.17 -5.82
C THR A 255 11.11 -17.16 -6.73
N THR A 256 10.40 -16.19 -6.16
CA THR A 256 9.69 -15.15 -6.92
C THR A 256 10.66 -14.29 -7.71
N ARG A 257 11.68 -13.70 -7.06
CA ARG A 257 12.63 -12.81 -7.75
C ARG A 257 13.44 -13.52 -8.83
N GLU A 258 13.78 -14.80 -8.62
CA GLU A 258 14.48 -15.63 -9.61
C GLU A 258 13.58 -15.96 -10.80
N ALA A 259 12.31 -16.31 -10.56
CA ALA A 259 11.35 -16.56 -11.62
C ALA A 259 11.08 -15.31 -12.47
N ILE A 260 10.96 -14.14 -11.82
CA ILE A 260 10.84 -12.86 -12.52
C ILE A 260 12.07 -12.61 -13.38
N LEU A 261 13.27 -12.72 -12.80
CA LEU A 261 14.52 -12.48 -13.52
C LEU A 261 14.65 -13.39 -14.75
N LYS A 262 14.35 -14.68 -14.59
CA LYS A 262 14.31 -15.64 -15.69
C LYS A 262 13.31 -15.20 -16.76
N PHE A 263 12.09 -14.88 -16.35
CA PHE A 263 11.04 -14.45 -17.27
C PHE A 263 11.42 -13.20 -18.04
N ILE A 264 11.97 -12.16 -17.41
CA ILE A 264 12.33 -10.91 -18.11
C ILE A 264 13.56 -11.09 -19.01
N SER A 265 14.47 -12.01 -18.67
CA SER A 265 15.68 -12.31 -19.44
C SER A 265 15.47 -13.11 -20.74
N GLU A 266 14.37 -13.87 -20.83
CA GLU A 266 14.02 -14.69 -22.02
C GLU A 266 13.69 -13.85 -23.28
#